data_AF-A0A965CW62-F1
#
_entry.id   AF-A0A965CW62-F1
#
_cell.length_a   1.000
_cell.length_b   1.000
_cell.length_c   1.000
_cell.angle_alpha   90.00
_cell.angle_beta   90.00
_cell.angle_gamma   90.00
#
_symmetry.space_group_name_H-M   'P 1'
#
loop_
_entity.id
_entity.type
_entity.pdbx_description
1 polymer ?
#
loop_
_entity_poly.entity_id
_entity_poly.type
_entity_poly.pdbx_seq_one_letter_code
_entity_poly.pdbx_strand_id
1 'polypeptide(L)'
;MKPVGARALFACAALACLPLTAFAHAFGERYDLPAPLSYFMVGGAAVVALSFVAAALFARSHAQHSNAAAFRLATGPLLPLLHLPARIGGLFLFVVTLFAGLYGSRSPEANLAPTLVWLIWWIGLSLTVACVGNVWPAFDPWRTLFDLVDALA
;
A
#
# COMPACT_ATOMS: atom_id res chain seq x y z
N MET A 1 2.54 29.62 -29.65
CA MET A 1 3.51 28.55 -29.27
C MET A 1 2.79 27.22 -29.40
N LYS A 2 3.34 26.29 -30.19
CA LYS A 2 2.60 25.17 -30.80
C LYS A 2 2.37 24.02 -29.79
N PRO A 3 1.20 23.34 -29.79
CA PRO A 3 0.81 22.29 -28.83
C PRO A 3 1.53 20.94 -29.06
N VAL A 4 2.77 20.96 -29.56
CA VAL A 4 3.54 19.76 -29.92
C VAL A 4 3.90 18.94 -28.68
N GLY A 5 4.18 19.59 -27.55
CA GLY A 5 4.48 18.91 -26.28
C GLY A 5 3.31 18.10 -25.73
N ALA A 6 2.08 18.64 -25.80
CA ALA A 6 0.88 17.95 -25.33
C ALA A 6 0.57 16.69 -26.16
N ARG A 7 0.76 16.75 -27.47
CA ARG A 7 0.55 15.59 -28.36
C ARG A 7 1.61 14.51 -28.18
N ALA A 8 2.86 14.89 -27.90
CA ALA A 8 3.94 13.95 -27.60
C ALA A 8 3.73 13.23 -26.25
N LEU A 9 3.32 13.97 -25.21
CA LEU A 9 2.96 13.40 -23.90
C LEU A 9 1.77 12.43 -24.01
N PHE A 10 0.72 12.81 -24.77
CA PHE A 10 -0.41 11.91 -25.03
C PHE A 10 -0.01 10.66 -25.81
N ALA A 11 0.88 10.79 -26.80
CA ALA A 11 1.37 9.64 -27.57
C ALA A 11 2.21 8.69 -26.70
N CYS A 12 3.10 9.22 -25.86
CA CYS A 12 3.87 8.42 -24.90
C CYS A 12 2.97 7.74 -23.86
N ALA A 13 1.96 8.44 -23.34
CA ALA A 13 0.97 7.86 -22.43
C ALA A 13 0.16 6.74 -23.10
N ALA A 14 -0.27 6.94 -24.35
CA ALA A 14 -0.98 5.94 -25.13
C ALA A 14 -0.10 4.70 -25.44
N LEU A 15 1.18 4.92 -25.75
CA LEU A 15 2.16 3.84 -25.96
C LEU A 15 2.44 3.06 -24.66
N ALA A 16 2.47 3.73 -23.50
CA ALA A 16 2.62 3.08 -22.19
C ALA A 16 1.39 2.28 -21.76
N CYS A 17 0.21 2.59 -22.31
CA CYS A 17 -1.03 1.84 -22.09
C CYS A 17 -1.26 0.69 -23.08
N LEU A 18 -0.33 0.45 -24.02
CA LEU A 18 -0.44 -0.72 -24.89
C LEU A 18 -0.33 -1.98 -24.03
N PRO A 19 -1.25 -2.95 -24.18
CA PRO A 19 -1.20 -4.19 -23.44
C PRO A 19 -0.01 -5.02 -23.94
N LEU A 20 1.15 -4.85 -23.31
CA LEU A 20 2.21 -5.85 -23.43
C LEU A 20 1.75 -7.13 -22.73
N THR A 21 2.13 -8.28 -23.28
CA THR A 21 1.99 -9.58 -22.61
C THR A 21 2.78 -9.55 -21.31
N ALA A 22 2.11 -9.22 -20.21
CA ALA A 22 2.62 -9.43 -18.88
C ALA A 22 2.44 -10.92 -18.55
N PHE A 23 3.54 -11.66 -18.42
CA PHE A 23 3.54 -12.98 -17.78
C PHE A 23 3.31 -12.80 -16.26
N ALA A 24 2.13 -12.31 -15.90
CA ALA A 24 1.70 -12.10 -14.51
C ALA A 24 0.97 -13.35 -13.99
N HIS A 25 1.52 -14.54 -14.24
CA HIS A 25 1.06 -15.73 -13.55
C HIS A 25 1.59 -15.66 -12.12
N ALA A 26 0.87 -14.95 -11.25
CA ALA A 26 1.24 -14.74 -9.86
C ALA A 26 1.06 -15.99 -8.98
N PHE A 27 0.35 -16.99 -9.50
CA PHE A 27 0.11 -18.25 -8.82
C PHE A 27 1.02 -19.33 -9.42
N GLY A 28 1.94 -19.83 -8.59
CA GLY A 28 2.79 -20.99 -8.92
C GLY A 28 2.03 -22.32 -8.78
N GLU A 29 2.78 -23.38 -8.49
CA GLU A 29 2.23 -24.70 -8.16
C GLU A 29 1.07 -24.60 -7.16
N ARG A 30 0.01 -25.38 -7.40
CA ARG A 30 -1.16 -25.40 -6.54
C ARG A 30 -0.73 -25.93 -5.17
N TYR A 31 -0.78 -25.08 -4.17
CA TYR A 31 -0.55 -25.51 -2.79
C TYR A 31 -1.74 -26.36 -2.35
N ASP A 32 -1.53 -27.68 -2.29
CA ASP A 32 -2.49 -28.59 -1.71
C ASP A 32 -2.36 -28.55 -0.18
N LEU A 33 -3.43 -28.10 0.47
CA LEU A 33 -3.47 -27.98 1.91
C LEU A 33 -3.35 -29.38 2.53
N PRO A 34 -2.43 -29.61 3.49
CA PRO A 34 -2.29 -30.91 4.14
C PRO A 34 -3.50 -31.31 5.01
N ALA A 35 -4.44 -30.38 5.25
CA ALA A 35 -5.64 -30.62 6.02
C ALA A 35 -6.81 -31.14 5.15
N PRO A 36 -7.68 -32.03 5.67
CA PRO A 36 -8.86 -32.49 4.95
C PRO A 36 -9.76 -31.33 4.51
N LEU A 37 -10.27 -31.42 3.28
CA LEU A 37 -11.07 -30.36 2.63
C LEU A 37 -12.28 -29.92 3.47
N SER A 38 -12.92 -30.85 4.17
CA SER A 38 -14.08 -30.55 5.01
C SER A 38 -13.75 -29.56 6.14
N TYR A 39 -12.61 -29.73 6.81
CA TYR A 39 -12.18 -28.80 7.86
C TYR A 39 -11.88 -27.42 7.30
N PHE A 40 -11.26 -27.34 6.12
CA PHE A 40 -11.01 -26.06 5.45
C PHE A 40 -12.31 -25.35 5.08
N MET A 41 -13.29 -26.06 4.52
CA MET A 41 -14.59 -25.48 4.14
C MET A 41 -15.37 -24.99 5.36
N VAL A 42 -15.46 -25.81 6.42
CA VAL A 42 -16.18 -25.44 7.65
C VAL A 42 -15.47 -24.27 8.34
N GLY A 43 -14.15 -24.31 8.44
CA GLY A 43 -13.36 -23.22 9.02
C GLY A 43 -13.50 -21.91 8.25
N GLY A 44 -13.39 -21.95 6.91
CA GLY A 44 -13.57 -20.79 6.05
C GLY A 44 -14.97 -20.18 6.17
N ALA A 45 -16.01 -21.02 6.12
CA ALA A 45 -17.39 -20.57 6.32
C ALA A 45 -17.59 -19.96 7.72
N ALA A 46 -17.02 -20.56 8.77
CA ALA A 46 -17.11 -20.05 10.13
C ALA A 46 -16.41 -18.69 10.29
N VAL A 47 -15.19 -18.51 9.74
CA VAL A 47 -14.46 -17.23 9.80
C VAL A 47 -15.25 -16.12 9.10
N VAL A 48 -15.85 -16.40 7.94
CA VAL A 48 -16.70 -15.43 7.23
C VAL A 48 -17.95 -15.11 8.06
N ALA A 49 -18.67 -16.10 8.58
CA ALA A 49 -19.86 -15.86 9.39
C ALA A 49 -19.53 -15.03 10.65
N LEU A 50 -18.45 -15.38 11.37
CA LEU A 50 -18.02 -14.68 12.57
C LEU A 50 -17.54 -13.25 12.27
N SER A 51 -16.90 -13.00 11.13
CA SER A 51 -16.50 -11.65 10.75
C SER A 51 -17.70 -10.74 10.47
N PHE A 52 -18.76 -11.27 9.86
CA PHE A 52 -20.03 -10.55 9.72
C PHE A 52 -20.73 -10.31 11.06
N VAL A 53 -20.70 -11.27 11.98
CA VAL A 53 -21.23 -11.07 13.34
C VAL A 53 -20.45 -9.98 14.05
N ALA A 54 -19.11 -10.03 14.03
CA ALA A 54 -18.28 -8.98 14.60
C ALA A 54 -18.56 -7.61 13.95
N ALA A 55 -18.62 -7.55 12.63
CA ALA A 55 -18.96 -6.34 11.91
C ALA A 55 -20.35 -5.81 12.29
N ALA A 56 -21.37 -6.66 12.41
CA ALA A 56 -22.71 -6.25 12.83
C ALA A 56 -22.74 -5.69 14.26
N LEU A 57 -21.95 -6.28 15.17
CA LEU A 57 -21.84 -5.82 16.56
C LEU A 57 -21.07 -4.49 16.68
N PHE A 58 -19.96 -4.33 15.94
CA PHE A 58 -19.06 -3.18 16.07
C PHE A 58 -19.27 -2.05 15.05
N ALA A 59 -19.87 -2.30 13.88
CA ALA A 59 -20.07 -1.25 12.87
C ALA A 59 -21.16 -0.25 13.28
N ARG A 60 -22.13 -0.67 14.11
CA ARG A 60 -23.20 0.22 14.60
C ARG A 60 -22.69 1.34 15.50
N SER A 61 -21.61 1.13 16.26
CA SER A 61 -21.03 2.16 17.13
C SER A 61 -20.20 3.19 16.35
N HIS A 62 -19.67 2.82 15.19
CA HIS A 62 -18.85 3.71 14.35
C HIS A 62 -19.69 4.72 13.54
N ALA A 63 -20.89 4.35 13.08
CA ALA A 63 -21.77 5.25 12.34
C ALA A 63 -22.26 6.46 13.16
N GLN A 64 -22.29 6.33 14.50
CA GLN A 64 -22.65 7.41 15.44
C GLN A 64 -21.46 8.31 15.79
N HIS A 65 -20.22 7.89 15.49
CA HIS A 65 -18.97 8.60 15.74
C HIS A 65 -18.29 9.02 14.43
N SER A 66 -19.05 9.37 13.39
CA SER A 66 -18.49 9.97 12.16
C SER A 66 -17.85 11.35 12.37
N ASN A 67 -17.94 11.89 13.59
CA ASN A 67 -17.19 13.04 14.09
C ASN A 67 -16.09 12.65 15.11
N ALA A 68 -15.68 11.38 15.16
CA ALA A 68 -14.39 11.04 15.77
C ALA A 68 -13.34 11.71 14.89
N ALA A 69 -12.98 12.95 15.27
CA ALA A 69 -11.87 13.69 14.72
C ALA A 69 -10.78 12.66 14.45
N ALA A 70 -10.46 12.45 13.16
CA ALA A 70 -9.38 11.56 12.76
C ALA A 70 -8.28 11.80 13.77
N PHE A 71 -7.87 10.76 14.52
CA PHE A 71 -6.87 10.89 15.57
C PHE A 71 -5.58 11.33 14.86
N ARG A 72 -5.49 12.63 14.65
CA ARG A 72 -4.36 13.34 14.13
C ARG A 72 -3.56 13.48 15.38
N LEU A 73 -2.47 12.74 15.42
CA LEU A 73 -1.44 12.95 16.43
C LEU A 73 -1.32 14.46 16.62
N ALA A 74 -1.57 14.97 17.83
CA ALA A 74 -1.41 16.39 18.11
C ALA A 74 0.10 16.63 18.10
N THR A 75 0.62 16.89 16.91
CA THR A 75 2.03 16.94 16.61
C THR A 75 2.62 18.22 17.18
N GLY A 76 3.25 18.13 18.35
CA GLY A 76 3.95 19.23 18.99
C GLY A 76 5.16 19.77 18.19
N PRO A 77 5.86 20.79 18.71
CA PRO A 77 6.89 21.56 17.99
C PRO A 77 8.16 20.77 17.58
N LEU A 78 8.30 19.50 17.98
CA LEU A 78 9.42 18.62 17.64
C LEU A 78 9.29 17.95 16.26
N LEU A 79 8.09 17.92 15.68
CA LEU A 79 7.83 17.23 14.41
C LEU A 79 8.38 17.88 13.11
N PRO A 80 8.62 19.19 13.01
CA PRO A 80 9.32 19.76 11.85
C PRO A 80 10.74 19.21 11.74
N LEU A 81 11.34 18.66 12.79
CA LEU A 81 12.65 18.00 12.68
C LEU A 81 12.54 16.57 12.15
N LEU A 82 11.38 15.93 12.34
CA LEU A 82 11.11 14.55 11.94
C LEU A 82 10.49 14.43 10.54
N HIS A 83 9.94 15.53 9.98
CA HIS A 83 9.29 15.49 8.66
C HIS A 83 10.27 15.10 7.54
N LEU A 84 11.47 15.69 7.54
CA LEU A 84 12.47 15.46 6.51
C LEU A 84 13.02 14.02 6.55
N PRO A 85 13.45 13.48 7.71
CA PRO A 85 13.90 12.09 7.76
C PRO A 85 12.77 11.10 7.45
N ALA A 86 11.51 11.41 7.81
CA ALA A 86 10.36 10.57 7.43
C ALA A 86 10.14 10.54 5.91
N ARG A 87 10.20 11.71 5.25
CA ARG A 87 10.11 11.80 3.79
C ARG A 87 11.24 11.06 3.08
N ILE A 88 12.47 11.28 3.53
CA ILE A 88 13.64 10.58 2.99
C ILE A 88 13.50 9.07 3.20
N GLY A 89 13.07 8.64 4.39
CA GLY A 89 12.82 7.23 4.69
C GLY A 89 11.73 6.62 3.81
N GLY A 90 10.61 7.31 3.62
CA GLY A 90 9.52 6.87 2.75
C GLY A 90 9.95 6.72 1.29
N LEU A 91 10.66 7.72 0.76
CA LEU A 91 11.20 7.68 -0.61
C LEU A 91 12.28 6.60 -0.77
N PHE A 92 13.15 6.43 0.22
CA PHE A 92 14.17 5.38 0.24
C PHE A 92 13.53 4.00 0.20
N LEU A 93 12.55 3.72 1.07
CA LEU A 93 11.81 2.45 1.08
C LEU A 93 11.10 2.20 -0.25
N PHE A 94 10.51 3.24 -0.85
CA PHE A 94 9.87 3.16 -2.15
C PHE A 94 10.87 2.78 -3.26
N VAL A 95 12.02 3.46 -3.31
CA VAL A 95 13.08 3.18 -4.29
C VAL A 95 13.64 1.77 -4.09
N VAL A 96 13.92 1.36 -2.86
CA VAL A 96 14.37 -0.01 -2.54
C VAL A 96 13.34 -1.05 -3.00
N THR A 97 12.04 -0.79 -2.77
CA THR A 97 10.95 -1.66 -3.23
C THR A 97 10.94 -1.79 -4.76
N LEU A 98 11.09 -0.68 -5.48
CA LEU A 98 11.17 -0.70 -6.95
C LEU A 98 12.40 -1.47 -7.45
N PHE A 99 13.57 -1.22 -6.86
CA PHE A 99 14.78 -1.97 -7.21
C PHE A 99 14.64 -3.47 -6.94
N ALA A 100 14.06 -3.84 -5.80
CA ALA A 100 13.78 -5.24 -5.47
C ALA A 100 12.75 -5.88 -6.42
N GLY A 101 11.74 -5.12 -6.87
CA GLY A 101 10.76 -5.61 -7.83
C GLY A 101 11.33 -5.80 -9.24
N LEU A 102 12.22 -4.90 -9.68
CA LEU A 102 12.78 -4.92 -11.04
C LEU A 102 13.99 -5.85 -11.18
N TYR A 103 14.87 -5.87 -10.18
CA TYR A 103 16.16 -6.58 -10.23
C TYR A 103 16.31 -7.68 -9.17
N GLY A 104 15.37 -7.80 -8.23
CA GLY A 104 15.43 -8.81 -7.17
C GLY A 104 15.07 -10.21 -7.64
N SER A 105 15.06 -11.15 -6.69
CA SER A 105 14.77 -12.56 -6.97
C SER A 105 13.38 -12.75 -7.59
N ARG A 106 13.25 -13.73 -8.50
CA ARG A 106 11.95 -14.16 -9.00
C ARG A 106 11.16 -14.98 -7.99
N SER A 107 11.84 -15.59 -7.01
CA SER A 107 11.17 -16.29 -5.90
C SER A 107 10.62 -15.27 -4.89
N PRO A 108 9.31 -15.25 -4.62
CA PRO A 108 8.70 -14.29 -3.69
C PRO A 108 9.31 -14.32 -2.28
N GLU A 109 9.68 -15.50 -1.79
CA GLU A 109 10.27 -15.72 -0.47
C GLU A 109 11.68 -15.12 -0.31
N ALA A 110 12.41 -14.93 -1.42
CA ALA A 110 13.72 -14.29 -1.42
C ALA A 110 13.69 -12.87 -1.98
N ASN A 111 12.51 -12.36 -2.39
CA ASN A 111 12.36 -11.01 -2.87
C ASN A 111 11.85 -10.10 -1.73
N LEU A 112 12.51 -8.97 -1.54
CA LEU A 112 12.13 -7.99 -0.52
C LEU A 112 10.84 -7.23 -0.88
N ALA A 113 10.54 -7.05 -2.17
CA ALA A 113 9.39 -6.26 -2.61
C ALA A 113 8.04 -6.79 -2.11
N PRO A 114 7.73 -8.10 -2.20
CA PRO A 114 6.52 -8.65 -1.60
C PRO A 114 6.43 -8.38 -0.09
N THR A 115 7.52 -8.53 0.65
CA THR A 115 7.54 -8.30 2.11
C THR A 115 7.31 -6.84 2.46
N LEU A 116 7.96 -5.90 1.76
CA LEU A 116 7.77 -4.47 2.00
C LEU A 116 6.34 -4.02 1.68
N VAL A 117 5.75 -4.49 0.58
CA VAL A 117 4.41 -4.07 0.15
C VAL A 117 3.32 -4.77 0.98
N TRP A 118 3.37 -6.09 1.12
CA TRP A 118 2.27 -6.85 1.71
C TRP A 118 2.32 -6.93 3.23
N LEU A 119 3.52 -7.04 3.82
CA LEU A 119 3.63 -7.18 5.27
C LEU A 119 3.85 -5.81 5.92
N ILE A 120 4.87 -5.07 5.47
CA ILE A 120 5.24 -3.83 6.15
C ILE A 120 4.25 -2.71 5.80
N TRP A 121 3.98 -2.47 4.52
CA TRP A 121 3.07 -1.41 4.11
C TRP A 121 1.61 -1.81 4.35
N TRP A 122 1.11 -2.92 3.81
CA TRP A 122 -0.32 -3.22 3.94
C TRP A 122 -0.75 -3.57 5.38
N ILE A 123 -0.02 -4.46 6.06
CA ILE A 123 -0.39 -4.89 7.43
C ILE A 123 0.21 -3.94 8.47
N GLY A 124 1.51 -3.70 8.40
CA GLY A 124 2.25 -2.92 9.40
C GLY A 124 1.78 -1.47 9.49
N LEU A 125 1.59 -0.78 8.35
CA LEU A 125 1.08 0.59 8.35
C LEU A 125 -0.34 0.64 8.90
N SER A 126 -1.25 -0.24 8.48
CA SER A 126 -2.63 -0.23 8.94
C SER A 126 -2.74 -0.45 10.45
N LEU A 127 -1.95 -1.38 11.01
CA LEU A 127 -1.87 -1.57 12.47
C LEU A 127 -1.28 -0.33 13.17
N THR A 128 -0.22 0.26 12.62
CA THR A 128 0.38 1.48 13.16
C THR A 128 -0.61 2.64 13.16
N VAL A 129 -1.37 2.80 12.07
CA VAL A 129 -2.41 3.83 11.95
C VAL A 129 -3.55 3.61 12.94
N ALA A 130 -3.94 2.35 13.15
CA ALA A 130 -4.96 2.01 14.16
C ALA A 130 -4.50 2.34 15.59
N CYS A 131 -3.20 2.17 15.90
CA CYS A 131 -2.65 2.41 17.23
C CYS A 131 -2.27 3.87 17.51
N VAL A 132 -1.66 4.55 16.54
CA VAL A 132 -0.99 5.85 16.72
C VAL A 132 -1.70 6.97 15.96
N GLY A 133 -2.57 6.66 15.00
CA GLY A 133 -3.18 7.64 14.10
C GLY A 133 -2.47 7.72 12.76
N ASN A 134 -2.98 8.57 11.85
CA ASN A 134 -2.56 8.54 10.45
C ASN A 134 -1.13 9.05 10.22
N VAL A 135 -0.15 8.15 10.20
CA VAL A 135 1.27 8.42 9.92
C VAL A 135 1.62 8.42 8.43
N TRP A 136 0.72 7.97 7.55
CA TRP A 136 0.98 7.85 6.10
C TRP A 136 1.48 9.16 5.46
N PRO A 137 0.89 10.34 5.73
CA PRO A 137 1.31 11.58 5.08
C PRO A 137 2.78 11.96 5.32
N ALA A 138 3.41 11.43 6.38
CA ALA A 138 4.81 11.68 6.69
C ALA A 138 5.78 10.85 5.82
N PHE A 139 5.38 9.64 5.43
CA PHE A 139 6.20 8.69 4.65
C PHE A 139 5.75 8.57 3.19
N ASP A 140 4.74 9.33 2.77
CA ASP A 140 4.15 9.23 1.42
C ASP A 140 5.18 9.58 0.32
N PRO A 141 5.64 8.59 -0.47
CA PRO A 141 6.63 8.84 -1.52
C PRO A 141 6.02 9.61 -2.69
N TRP A 142 4.72 9.45 -2.97
CA TRP A 142 4.04 10.12 -4.08
C TRP A 142 3.91 11.60 -3.84
N ARG A 143 3.50 11.97 -2.62
CA ARG A 143 3.45 13.37 -2.21
C ARG A 143 4.84 14.01 -2.24
N THR A 144 5.85 13.27 -1.78
CA THR A 144 7.25 13.75 -1.82
C THR A 144 7.73 13.98 -3.25
N LEU A 145 7.44 13.04 -4.18
CA LEU A 145 7.77 13.19 -5.60
C LEU A 145 7.01 14.36 -6.25
N PHE A 146 5.72 14.53 -5.93
CA PHE A 146 4.92 15.64 -6.43
C PHE A 146 5.50 16.98 -6.01
N ASP A 147 5.79 17.17 -4.72
CA ASP A 147 6.34 18.42 -4.20
C ASP A 147 7.73 18.72 -4.81
N LEU A 148 8.53 17.68 -5.10
CA LEU A 148 9.82 17.83 -5.78
C LEU A 148 9.66 18.31 -7.23
N VAL A 149 8.69 17.76 -7.95
CA VAL A 149 8.39 18.17 -9.33
C VAL A 149 7.83 19.59 -9.37
N ASP A 150 6.93 19.92 -8.45
CA ASP A 150 6.31 21.25 -8.34
C ASP A 150 7.35 22.32 -8.00
N ALA A 151 8.34 22.02 -7.15
CA ALA A 151 9.44 22.93 -6.82
C ALA A 151 10.41 23.19 -8.00
N LEU A 152 10.37 22.37 -9.04
CA LEU A 152 11.20 22.50 -10.25
C LEU A 152 10.48 23.22 -11.41
N ALA A 153 9.17 23.46 -11.29
CA ALA A 153 8.32 24.10 -12.30
C ALA A 153 8.29 25.64 -12.14
#